data_AF-A0A2V0PMU4-F1
#
_entry.id   AF-A0A2V0PMU4-F1
#
_cell.length_a   1.000
_cell.length_b   1.000
_cell.length_c   1.000
_cell.angle_alpha   90.00
_cell.angle_beta   90.00
_cell.angle_gamma   90.00
#
_symmetry.space_group_name_H-M   'P 1'
#
loop_
_entity.id
_entity.type
_entity.pdbx_description
1 polymer ?
#
loop_
_entity_poly.entity_id
_entity_poly.type
_entity_poly.pdbx_seq_one_letter_code
_entity_poly.pdbx_strand_id
1 'polypeptide(L)'
;MQQRASVSSRPQLSAWTGAPSLVPRACTARCGTLGGAAAVARGQRCRTAAAGGGGADDAPSTSYNHLSATIKRKQRQVESQLTELGMEALDERLQSATQAPVNPPYRLSRLISQITSTEGRAALVVEIARPSPSATPTQLAALAKRAVAAGADALVVRIDTEDTPEGSKDLWAVTQAVRVPVLARDWCIHPLQVVEAKEAGAAGLVGVIAQVNGRGTAVMSSFSAALGLDAPVEIVNSRELEGLSRMGVVFYGVNIGVGISVSLPGFASDLAHGLLGEMPFGAISLVGAKGLEDARKARLSGADAVLVKKEMWEAAEAEGRGLEALLEQVRYVTGGDD
;
A
#
# COMPACT_ATOMS: atom_id res chain seq x y z
N MET A 1 48.39 -12.01 -16.58
CA MET A 1 47.85 -10.62 -16.59
C MET A 1 46.41 -10.67 -17.06
N GLN A 2 45.44 -10.66 -16.14
CA GLN A 2 44.03 -10.44 -16.44
C GLN A 2 43.49 -9.46 -15.40
N GLN A 3 43.18 -8.24 -15.83
CA GLN A 3 42.56 -7.22 -15.01
C GLN A 3 41.06 -7.50 -14.91
N ARG A 4 40.56 -7.65 -13.68
CA ARG A 4 39.12 -7.60 -13.37
C ARG A 4 38.71 -6.14 -13.27
N ALA A 5 37.78 -5.71 -14.12
CA ALA A 5 37.12 -4.42 -13.99
C ALA A 5 36.09 -4.49 -12.86
N SER A 6 36.31 -3.77 -11.76
CA SER A 6 35.36 -3.58 -10.68
C SER A 6 34.42 -2.43 -11.05
N VAL A 7 33.14 -2.73 -11.30
CA VAL A 7 32.10 -1.70 -11.40
C VAL A 7 31.51 -1.50 -10.01
N SER A 8 31.99 -0.47 -9.32
CA SER A 8 31.46 0.04 -8.06
C SER A 8 30.54 1.22 -8.38
N SER A 9 29.24 0.98 -8.52
CA SER A 9 28.24 2.07 -8.55
C SER A 9 27.52 2.12 -7.21
N ARG A 10 28.06 2.94 -6.29
CA ARG A 10 27.39 3.31 -5.04
C ARG A 10 26.21 4.25 -5.35
N PRO A 11 25.00 4.03 -4.81
CA PRO A 11 23.96 5.05 -4.86
C PRO A 11 24.36 6.24 -3.95
N GLN A 12 24.39 7.45 -4.51
CA GLN A 12 24.69 8.67 -3.76
C GLN A 12 23.51 9.02 -2.83
N LEU A 13 23.73 8.92 -1.51
CA LEU A 13 22.78 9.28 -0.45
C LEU A 13 22.58 10.81 -0.28
N SER A 14 23.31 11.65 -1.01
CA SER A 14 23.35 13.11 -0.82
C SER A 14 22.11 13.88 -1.32
N ALA A 15 21.07 13.20 -1.81
CA ALA A 15 19.86 13.85 -2.33
C ALA A 15 18.79 14.16 -1.25
N TRP A 16 18.97 13.69 -0.01
CA TRP A 16 17.94 13.79 1.04
C TRP A 16 18.09 14.99 1.99
N THR A 17 19.19 15.75 1.94
CA THR A 17 19.41 16.94 2.78
C THR A 17 18.74 18.21 2.25
N GLY A 18 17.99 18.12 1.15
CA GLY A 18 17.32 19.26 0.50
C GLY A 18 15.81 19.05 0.35
N ALA A 19 15.07 18.89 1.44
CA ALA A 19 13.61 18.97 1.41
C ALA A 19 13.17 20.40 1.06
N PRO A 20 12.44 20.66 -0.05
CA PRO A 20 11.86 21.96 -0.28
C PRO A 20 10.68 22.15 0.68
N SER A 21 10.69 23.25 1.43
CA SER A 21 9.59 23.70 2.27
C SER A 21 8.28 23.72 1.49
N LEU A 22 7.37 22.78 1.76
CA LEU A 22 6.01 22.80 1.24
C LEU A 22 5.15 23.74 2.09
N VAL A 23 5.41 25.04 1.95
CA VAL A 23 4.49 26.10 2.38
C VAL A 23 3.77 26.61 1.13
N PRO A 24 2.43 26.55 1.04
CA PRO A 24 1.73 27.13 -0.10
C PRO A 24 1.91 28.65 -0.09
N ARG A 25 2.60 29.19 -1.10
CA ARG A 25 2.59 30.63 -1.37
C ARG A 25 1.18 31.05 -1.77
N ALA A 26 0.60 31.97 -1.00
CA ALA A 26 -0.65 32.64 -1.34
C ALA A 26 -0.54 33.28 -2.74
N CYS A 27 -1.45 32.89 -3.61
CA CYS A 27 -1.57 33.42 -4.96
C CYS A 27 -2.08 34.87 -4.88
N THR A 28 -1.17 35.84 -5.00
CA THR A 28 -1.53 37.24 -5.18
C THR A 28 -1.68 37.51 -6.67
N ALA A 29 -2.90 37.35 -7.18
CA ALA A 29 -3.23 37.77 -8.54
C ALA A 29 -3.24 39.31 -8.61
N ARG A 30 -2.25 39.88 -9.29
CA ARG A 30 -2.30 41.25 -9.82
C ARG A 30 -3.37 41.28 -10.91
N CYS A 31 -4.43 42.07 -10.70
CA CYS A 31 -5.38 42.41 -11.75
C CYS A 31 -4.88 43.67 -12.46
N GLY A 32 -4.54 43.54 -13.74
CA GLY A 32 -4.22 44.64 -14.64
C GLY A 32 -5.50 45.29 -15.16
N THR A 33 -5.46 46.61 -15.20
CA THR A 33 -6.44 47.61 -15.66
C THR A 33 -7.05 47.37 -17.04
N LEU A 34 -8.35 47.69 -17.16
CA LEU A 34 -9.08 48.37 -18.26
C LEU A 34 -10.49 48.62 -17.64
N GLY A 35 -11.02 49.81 -17.37
CA GLY A 35 -11.21 50.98 -18.22
C GLY A 35 -12.73 51.21 -18.40
N GLY A 36 -13.29 52.26 -17.77
CA GLY A 36 -14.53 52.90 -18.27
C GLY A 36 -15.83 52.82 -17.44
N ALA A 37 -16.22 54.00 -16.93
CA ALA A 37 -17.57 54.57 -16.82
C ALA A 37 -18.53 54.16 -15.68
N ALA A 38 -18.98 55.23 -15.01
CA ALA A 38 -19.94 55.33 -13.91
C ALA A 38 -21.38 54.90 -14.28
N ALA A 39 -22.11 54.37 -13.29
CA ALA A 39 -23.47 54.82 -12.96
C ALA A 39 -23.94 54.27 -11.61
N VAL A 40 -24.54 55.18 -10.83
CA VAL A 40 -25.17 54.99 -9.53
C VAL A 40 -26.57 54.41 -9.71
N ALA A 41 -26.96 53.39 -8.93
CA ALA A 41 -28.35 53.24 -8.46
C ALA A 41 -28.46 52.17 -7.35
N ARG A 42 -28.99 52.62 -6.20
CA ARG A 42 -29.44 51.78 -5.09
C ARG A 42 -30.79 51.16 -5.43
N GLY A 43 -30.93 49.88 -5.06
CA GLY A 43 -32.12 49.32 -4.43
C GLY A 43 -33.37 49.14 -5.30
N GLN A 44 -33.76 47.89 -5.52
CA GLN A 44 -35.10 47.39 -5.21
C GLN A 44 -35.16 45.88 -5.44
N ARG A 45 -35.71 45.18 -4.45
CA ARG A 45 -36.12 43.78 -4.56
C ARG A 45 -37.38 43.71 -5.41
N CYS A 46 -37.45 42.77 -6.35
CA CYS A 46 -38.71 42.10 -6.64
C CYS A 46 -38.49 40.72 -7.27
N ARG A 47 -39.27 39.75 -6.77
CA ARG A 47 -39.25 38.32 -7.06
C ARG A 47 -39.63 38.03 -8.51
N THR A 48 -38.98 37.05 -9.12
CA THR A 48 -39.62 36.11 -10.06
C THR A 48 -38.99 34.73 -9.91
N ALA A 49 -39.85 33.72 -9.93
CA ALA A 49 -39.50 32.31 -9.82
C ALA A 49 -38.88 31.79 -11.14
N ALA A 50 -37.89 30.92 -11.03
CA ALA A 50 -37.51 30.00 -12.10
C ALA A 50 -37.00 28.70 -11.47
N ALA A 51 -37.64 27.60 -11.87
CA ALA A 51 -37.20 26.24 -11.65
C ALA A 51 -35.80 26.02 -12.23
N GLY A 52 -34.98 25.23 -11.56
CA GLY A 52 -33.67 24.82 -12.05
C GLY A 52 -32.97 23.93 -11.03
N GLY A 53 -32.71 22.69 -11.42
CA GLY A 53 -32.14 21.66 -10.56
C GLY A 53 -30.72 21.94 -10.08
N GLY A 54 -30.30 21.07 -9.16
CA GLY A 54 -28.97 21.07 -8.57
C GLY A 54 -29.07 20.46 -7.19
N GLY A 55 -29.34 19.16 -7.12
CA GLY A 55 -29.06 18.39 -5.92
C GLY A 55 -27.58 18.60 -5.60
N ALA A 56 -27.31 19.17 -4.43
CA ALA A 56 -25.96 19.38 -3.97
C ALA A 56 -25.27 18.01 -3.90
N ASP A 57 -24.19 17.87 -4.66
CA ASP A 57 -23.17 16.85 -4.50
C ASP A 57 -22.64 16.93 -3.05
N ASP A 58 -23.20 16.12 -2.16
CA ASP A 58 -22.59 15.85 -0.86
C ASP A 58 -21.56 14.71 -1.01
N ALA A 59 -20.30 15.09 -0.75
CA ALA A 59 -19.10 14.30 -0.41
C ALA A 59 -18.05 14.00 -1.51
N PRO A 60 -16.84 14.58 -1.34
CA PRO A 60 -15.66 13.76 -1.03
C PRO A 60 -14.69 14.35 0.03
N SER A 61 -15.16 15.10 1.03
CA SER A 61 -14.28 15.78 2.00
C SER A 61 -13.73 14.87 3.12
N THR A 62 -14.51 13.90 3.62
CA THR A 62 -14.16 13.12 4.82
C THR A 62 -13.00 12.15 4.59
N SER A 63 -12.95 11.51 3.43
CA SER A 63 -11.92 10.54 3.04
C SER A 63 -10.51 11.15 2.96
N TYR A 64 -10.39 12.28 2.25
CA TYR A 64 -9.13 13.01 2.12
C TYR A 64 -8.61 13.51 3.48
N ASN A 65 -9.52 13.82 4.40
CA ASN A 65 -9.15 14.24 5.76
C ASN A 65 -8.52 13.10 6.57
N HIS A 66 -8.98 11.86 6.44
CA HIS A 66 -8.41 10.71 7.13
C HIS A 66 -6.98 10.40 6.65
N LEU A 67 -6.76 10.30 5.33
CA LEU A 67 -5.42 10.07 4.79
C LEU A 67 -4.42 11.15 5.21
N SER A 68 -4.85 12.41 5.12
CA SER A 68 -4.02 13.55 5.51
C SER A 68 -3.65 13.50 7.00
N ALA A 69 -4.58 13.04 7.86
CA ALA A 69 -4.31 12.85 9.28
C ALA A 69 -3.29 11.73 9.53
N THR A 70 -3.44 10.59 8.85
CA THR A 70 -2.51 9.45 8.92
C THR A 70 -1.10 9.85 8.48
N ILE A 71 -0.96 10.55 7.36
CA ILE A 71 0.34 11.02 6.87
C ILE A 71 0.99 11.97 7.89
N LYS A 72 0.22 12.93 8.44
CA LYS A 72 0.73 13.86 9.47
C LYS A 72 1.18 13.14 10.74
N ARG A 73 0.47 12.09 11.16
CA ARG A 73 0.90 11.26 12.30
C ARG A 73 2.22 10.58 11.96
N LYS A 74 2.31 9.93 10.81
CA LYS A 74 3.51 9.21 10.38
C LYS A 74 4.73 10.12 10.26
N GLN A 75 4.55 11.32 9.73
CA GLN A 75 5.60 12.34 9.68
C GLN A 75 6.14 12.63 11.08
N ARG A 76 5.26 12.92 12.06
CA ARG A 76 5.68 13.16 13.44
C ARG A 76 6.38 11.95 14.07
N GLN A 77 5.90 10.74 13.80
CA GLN A 77 6.51 9.51 14.30
C GLN A 77 7.94 9.35 13.77
N VAL A 78 8.11 9.46 12.44
CA VAL A 78 9.42 9.36 11.80
C VAL A 78 10.33 10.49 12.26
N GLU A 79 9.86 11.74 12.32
CA GLU A 79 10.65 12.87 12.82
C GLU A 79 11.15 12.64 14.25
N SER A 80 10.29 12.12 15.13
CA SER A 80 10.65 11.77 16.50
C SER A 80 11.74 10.70 16.52
N GLN A 81 11.58 9.62 15.73
CA GLN A 81 12.57 8.54 15.63
C GLN A 81 13.91 9.06 15.08
N LEU A 82 13.88 9.90 14.03
CA LEU A 82 15.10 10.47 13.45
C LEU A 82 15.84 11.38 14.43
N THR A 83 15.09 12.13 15.24
CA THR A 83 15.66 12.99 16.29
C THR A 83 16.31 12.15 17.39
N GLU A 84 15.67 11.06 17.80
CA GLU A 84 16.16 10.15 18.83
C GLU A 84 17.38 9.35 18.39
N LEU A 85 17.39 8.85 17.14
CA LEU A 85 18.51 8.09 16.58
C LEU A 85 19.75 8.98 16.38
N GLY A 86 19.54 10.20 15.88
CA GLY A 86 20.61 11.04 15.34
C GLY A 86 21.09 10.60 13.96
N MET A 87 21.79 11.51 13.25
CA MET A 87 22.16 11.30 11.84
C MET A 87 23.19 10.18 11.65
N GLU A 88 24.19 10.11 12.52
CA GLU A 88 25.25 9.10 12.42
C GLU A 88 24.70 7.68 12.56
N ALA A 89 23.86 7.43 13.56
CA ALA A 89 23.23 6.13 13.76
C ALA A 89 22.25 5.79 12.65
N LEU A 90 21.56 6.79 12.07
CA LEU A 90 20.68 6.57 10.92
C LEU A 90 21.47 6.09 9.71
N ASP A 91 22.57 6.76 9.38
CA ASP A 91 23.43 6.37 8.26
C ASP A 91 24.01 4.98 8.46
N GLU A 92 24.48 4.67 9.67
CA GLU A 92 24.99 3.33 10.01
C GLU A 92 23.89 2.26 9.86
N ARG A 93 22.67 2.54 10.33
CA ARG A 93 21.53 1.61 10.22
C ARG A 93 21.08 1.40 8.78
N LEU A 94 21.02 2.46 7.97
CA LEU A 94 20.70 2.35 6.54
C LEU A 94 21.78 1.56 5.78
N GLN A 95 23.06 1.74 6.14
CA GLN A 95 24.17 1.00 5.54
C GLN A 95 24.17 -0.47 5.94
N SER A 96 23.99 -0.77 7.23
CA SER A 96 23.96 -2.15 7.72
C SER A 96 22.79 -2.93 7.12
N ALA A 97 21.66 -2.27 6.87
CA ALA A 97 20.52 -2.86 6.19
C ALA A 97 20.81 -3.34 4.76
N THR A 98 21.85 -2.83 4.09
CA THR A 98 22.25 -3.33 2.75
C THR A 98 22.87 -4.73 2.77
N GLN A 99 23.28 -5.19 3.95
CA GLN A 99 23.81 -6.54 4.10
C GLN A 99 22.73 -7.58 3.79
N ALA A 100 23.16 -8.69 3.19
CA ALA A 100 22.28 -9.82 2.97
C ALA A 100 21.84 -10.36 4.34
N PRO A 101 20.53 -10.58 4.56
CA PRO A 101 20.07 -11.17 5.81
C PRO A 101 20.61 -12.61 5.94
N VAL A 102 20.83 -13.04 7.18
CA VAL A 102 21.35 -14.39 7.49
C VAL A 102 20.48 -15.49 6.86
N ASN A 103 19.18 -15.25 6.74
CA ASN A 103 18.27 -16.03 5.92
C ASN A 103 17.61 -15.11 4.88
N PRO A 104 17.78 -15.34 3.56
CA PRO A 104 17.08 -14.55 2.56
C PRO A 104 15.57 -14.74 2.74
N PRO A 105 14.79 -13.66 2.87
CA PRO A 105 13.35 -13.82 3.04
C PRO A 105 12.72 -14.40 1.77
N TYR A 106 11.64 -15.17 1.94
CA TYR A 106 10.87 -15.68 0.81
C TYR A 106 10.36 -14.52 -0.05
N ARG A 107 10.76 -14.45 -1.32
CA ARG A 107 10.30 -13.40 -2.24
C ARG A 107 8.87 -13.71 -2.69
N LEU A 108 7.93 -12.84 -2.33
CA LEU A 108 6.53 -12.91 -2.74
C LEU A 108 6.40 -12.88 -4.27
N SER A 109 7.13 -11.99 -4.95
CA SER A 109 7.10 -11.89 -6.41
C SER A 109 7.43 -13.23 -7.08
N ARG A 110 8.50 -13.90 -6.61
CA ARG A 110 8.90 -15.21 -7.10
C ARG A 110 7.87 -16.30 -6.80
N LEU A 111 7.30 -16.29 -5.58
CA LEU A 111 6.26 -17.23 -5.19
C LEU A 111 5.02 -17.09 -6.09
N ILE A 112 4.56 -15.86 -6.31
CA ILE A 112 3.43 -15.56 -7.18
C ILE A 112 3.70 -16.09 -8.59
N SER A 113 4.84 -15.74 -9.20
CA SER A 113 5.19 -16.22 -10.54
C SER A 113 5.28 -17.75 -10.62
N GLN A 114 5.75 -18.40 -9.55
CA GLN A 114 5.78 -19.86 -9.49
C GLN A 114 4.35 -20.43 -9.46
N ILE A 115 3.50 -19.99 -8.54
CA ILE A 115 2.12 -20.47 -8.41
C ILE A 115 1.34 -20.25 -9.71
N THR A 116 1.42 -19.05 -10.29
CA THR A 116 0.67 -18.74 -11.52
C THR A 116 1.14 -19.59 -12.70
N SER A 117 2.43 -19.86 -12.83
CA SER A 117 2.99 -20.66 -13.92
C SER A 117 2.84 -22.17 -13.75
N THR A 118 2.89 -22.70 -12.52
CA THR A 118 2.84 -24.15 -12.28
C THR A 118 1.47 -24.66 -11.91
N GLU A 119 0.65 -23.87 -11.21
CA GLU A 119 -0.65 -24.27 -10.68
C GLU A 119 -1.82 -23.60 -11.41
N GLY A 120 -1.58 -22.57 -12.23
CA GLY A 120 -2.64 -21.91 -13.01
C GLY A 120 -3.71 -21.21 -12.16
N ARG A 121 -3.41 -20.92 -10.88
CA ARG A 121 -4.28 -20.20 -9.95
C ARG A 121 -3.64 -18.90 -9.46
N ALA A 122 -4.44 -18.04 -8.84
CA ALA A 122 -3.89 -16.90 -8.11
C ALA A 122 -3.24 -17.34 -6.79
N ALA A 123 -2.18 -16.65 -6.38
CA ALA A 123 -1.62 -16.78 -5.04
C ALA A 123 -2.57 -16.17 -4.00
N LEU A 124 -2.78 -16.87 -2.88
CA LEU A 124 -3.65 -16.44 -1.79
C LEU A 124 -2.82 -15.75 -0.71
N VAL A 125 -2.95 -14.42 -0.63
CA VAL A 125 -2.30 -13.60 0.39
C VAL A 125 -3.33 -13.23 1.45
N VAL A 126 -3.01 -13.43 2.73
CA VAL A 126 -3.95 -13.13 3.82
C VAL A 126 -3.44 -11.99 4.69
N GLU A 127 -4.27 -10.97 4.87
CA GLU A 127 -3.98 -9.88 5.79
C GLU A 127 -4.20 -10.32 7.23
N ILE A 128 -3.17 -10.25 8.05
CA ILE A 128 -3.17 -10.62 9.46
C ILE A 128 -3.07 -9.34 10.29
N ALA A 129 -4.00 -9.20 11.22
CA ALA A 129 -4.05 -8.08 12.14
C ALA A 129 -4.54 -8.57 13.49
N ARG A 130 -4.26 -7.80 14.54
CA ARG A 130 -4.76 -8.14 15.87
C ARG A 130 -6.30 -8.25 15.85
N PRO A 131 -6.87 -9.37 16.34
CA PRO A 131 -8.33 -9.54 16.43
C PRO A 131 -8.94 -8.64 17.51
N SER A 132 -8.13 -8.15 18.46
CA SER A 132 -8.52 -7.15 19.43
C SER A 132 -7.31 -6.29 19.82
N PRO A 133 -7.50 -5.06 20.36
CA PRO A 133 -6.39 -4.23 20.83
C PRO A 133 -5.51 -4.91 21.90
N SER A 134 -6.11 -5.81 22.69
CA SER A 134 -5.45 -6.56 23.77
C SER A 134 -4.74 -7.84 23.31
N ALA A 135 -4.89 -8.25 22.05
CA ALA A 135 -4.26 -9.45 21.54
C ALA A 135 -2.72 -9.34 21.58
N THR A 136 -2.07 -10.41 21.98
CA THR A 136 -0.60 -10.49 22.10
C THR A 136 0.06 -10.87 20.77
N PRO A 137 1.37 -10.58 20.60
CA PRO A 137 2.14 -11.07 19.46
C PRO A 137 2.05 -12.59 19.27
N THR A 138 1.98 -13.36 20.37
CA THR A 138 1.82 -14.82 20.33
C THR A 138 0.46 -15.25 19.77
N GLN A 139 -0.62 -14.55 20.13
CA GLN A 139 -1.95 -14.82 19.56
C GLN A 139 -1.99 -14.47 18.07
N LEU A 140 -1.32 -13.39 17.66
CA LEU A 140 -1.18 -13.03 16.25
C LEU A 140 -0.40 -14.08 15.47
N ALA A 141 0.71 -14.58 16.04
CA ALA A 141 1.49 -15.68 15.47
C ALA A 141 0.66 -16.98 15.35
N ALA A 142 -0.22 -17.27 16.31
CA ALA A 142 -1.14 -18.40 16.22
C ALA A 142 -2.17 -18.23 15.09
N LEU A 143 -2.73 -17.03 14.92
CA LEU A 143 -3.61 -16.69 13.80
C LEU A 143 -2.89 -16.84 12.45
N ALA A 144 -1.64 -16.37 12.34
CA ALA A 144 -0.81 -16.54 11.16
C ALA A 144 -0.57 -18.02 10.81
N LYS A 145 -0.28 -18.86 11.81
CA LYS A 145 -0.14 -20.31 11.62
C LYS A 145 -1.44 -20.96 11.13
N ARG A 146 -2.59 -20.56 11.68
CA ARG A 146 -3.91 -21.01 11.21
C ARG A 146 -4.14 -20.63 9.75
N ALA A 147 -3.88 -19.38 9.37
CA ALA A 147 -4.04 -18.91 7.99
C ALA A 147 -3.17 -19.72 7.01
N VAL A 148 -1.92 -19.99 7.36
CA VAL A 148 -1.00 -20.80 6.52
C VAL A 148 -1.47 -22.25 6.44
N ALA A 149 -1.89 -22.84 7.57
CA ALA A 149 -2.44 -24.21 7.59
C ALA A 149 -3.72 -24.33 6.73
N ALA A 150 -4.50 -23.25 6.65
CA ALA A 150 -5.69 -23.12 5.83
C ALA A 150 -5.40 -22.78 4.35
N GLY A 151 -4.14 -22.73 3.94
CA GLY A 151 -3.75 -22.58 2.54
C GLY A 151 -3.38 -21.17 2.09
N ALA A 152 -3.12 -20.24 3.01
CA ALA A 152 -2.48 -18.97 2.66
C ALA A 152 -1.05 -19.22 2.13
N ASP A 153 -0.75 -18.71 0.93
CA ASP A 153 0.57 -18.81 0.31
C ASP A 153 1.54 -17.75 0.85
N ALA A 154 1.01 -16.60 1.29
CA ALA A 154 1.77 -15.51 1.91
C ALA A 154 0.88 -14.71 2.88
N LEU A 155 1.51 -13.90 3.72
CA LEU A 155 0.83 -13.06 4.71
C LEU A 155 1.20 -11.58 4.55
N VAL A 156 0.26 -10.70 4.90
CA VAL A 156 0.49 -9.26 5.07
C VAL A 156 0.11 -8.88 6.50
N VAL A 157 1.06 -8.48 7.34
CA VAL A 157 0.82 -8.13 8.74
C VAL A 157 0.64 -6.63 8.87
N ARG A 158 -0.47 -6.17 9.46
CA ARG A 158 -0.65 -4.74 9.79
C ARG A 158 0.24 -4.37 10.97
N ILE A 159 1.05 -3.32 10.79
CA ILE A 159 2.01 -2.86 11.81
C ILE A 159 1.88 -1.36 12.14
N ASP A 160 0.88 -0.68 11.59
CA ASP A 160 0.63 0.73 11.91
C ASP A 160 0.29 0.88 13.40
N THR A 161 1.00 1.77 14.09
CA THR A 161 0.92 1.91 15.55
C THR A 161 -0.40 2.48 16.07
N GLU A 162 -1.27 3.04 15.22
CA GLU A 162 -2.64 3.41 15.57
C GLU A 162 -3.49 2.16 15.87
N ASP A 163 -3.31 1.11 15.06
CA ASP A 163 -4.04 -0.14 15.20
C ASP A 163 -3.27 -1.18 16.00
N THR A 164 -1.94 -1.12 15.97
CA THR A 164 -1.02 -2.14 16.51
C THR A 164 0.13 -1.51 17.30
N PRO A 165 -0.07 -1.26 18.62
CA PRO A 165 0.91 -0.56 19.45
C PRO A 165 2.33 -1.18 19.46
N GLU A 166 2.44 -2.49 19.21
CA GLU A 166 3.70 -3.22 19.13
C GLU A 166 3.98 -3.76 17.71
N GLY A 167 3.63 -3.01 16.66
CA GLY A 167 3.67 -3.46 15.26
C GLY A 167 4.95 -4.17 14.83
N SER A 168 6.15 -3.68 15.20
CA SER A 168 7.40 -4.36 14.85
C SER A 168 7.59 -5.70 15.57
N LYS A 169 7.14 -5.82 16.83
CA LYS A 169 7.18 -7.10 17.57
C LYS A 169 6.14 -8.09 17.04
N ASP A 170 4.97 -7.60 16.65
CA ASP A 170 3.94 -8.38 16.00
C ASP A 170 4.46 -9.00 14.69
N LEU A 171 5.08 -8.17 13.85
CA LEU A 171 5.72 -8.60 12.61
C LEU A 171 6.79 -9.65 12.87
N TRP A 172 7.70 -9.40 13.83
CA TRP A 172 8.74 -10.35 14.19
C TRP A 172 8.15 -11.68 14.69
N ALA A 173 7.14 -11.64 15.57
CA ALA A 173 6.51 -12.86 16.08
C ALA A 173 5.87 -13.68 14.96
N VAL A 174 5.24 -13.04 13.98
CA VAL A 174 4.67 -13.72 12.81
C VAL A 174 5.77 -14.28 11.91
N THR A 175 6.82 -13.52 11.60
CA THR A 175 7.91 -13.98 10.72
C THR A 175 8.66 -15.17 11.31
N GLN A 176 8.79 -15.26 12.64
CA GLN A 176 9.37 -16.44 13.31
C GLN A 176 8.43 -17.65 13.34
N ALA A 177 7.12 -17.44 13.22
CA ALA A 177 6.10 -18.47 13.40
C ALA A 177 5.78 -19.27 12.13
N VAL A 178 6.05 -18.72 10.94
CA VAL A 178 5.64 -19.31 9.65
C VAL A 178 6.81 -19.44 8.67
N ARG A 179 6.61 -20.21 7.59
CA ARG A 179 7.60 -20.47 6.54
C ARG A 179 7.11 -20.04 5.15
N VAL A 180 6.39 -18.93 5.11
CA VAL A 180 5.88 -18.28 3.88
C VAL A 180 6.35 -16.81 3.84
N PRO A 181 6.30 -16.10 2.69
CA PRO A 181 6.52 -14.66 2.67
C PRO A 181 5.59 -13.93 3.63
N VAL A 182 6.15 -13.00 4.42
CA VAL A 182 5.39 -12.12 5.32
C VAL A 182 5.75 -10.69 4.99
N LEU A 183 4.78 -9.89 4.56
CA LEU A 183 4.95 -8.48 4.25
C LEU A 183 4.46 -7.62 5.40
N ALA A 184 5.11 -6.47 5.61
CA ALA A 184 4.66 -5.46 6.56
C ALA A 184 3.68 -4.49 5.86
N ARG A 185 2.43 -4.39 6.32
CA ARG A 185 1.51 -3.32 5.91
C ARG A 185 1.65 -2.13 6.83
N ASP A 186 2.16 -1.04 6.28
CA ASP A 186 2.25 0.26 6.95
C ASP A 186 2.20 1.42 5.94
N TRP A 187 1.97 2.63 6.43
CA TRP A 187 2.13 3.87 5.65
C TRP A 187 3.61 4.22 5.53
N CYS A 188 4.26 3.69 4.50
CA CYS A 188 5.69 3.86 4.30
C CYS A 188 6.00 5.21 3.65
N ILE A 189 6.50 6.16 4.44
CA ILE A 189 6.84 7.51 3.99
C ILE A 189 8.35 7.79 4.03
N HIS A 190 9.14 6.93 4.69
CA HIS A 190 10.57 7.12 4.88
C HIS A 190 11.37 5.80 4.78
N PRO A 191 12.60 5.79 4.21
CA PRO A 191 13.44 4.60 4.09
C PRO A 191 13.72 3.87 5.40
N LEU A 192 13.73 4.60 6.53
CA LEU A 192 13.86 4.01 7.87
C LEU A 192 12.82 2.92 8.13
N GLN A 193 11.55 3.13 7.73
CA GLN A 193 10.48 2.17 7.94
C GLN A 193 10.69 0.89 7.11
N VAL A 194 11.28 1.01 5.93
CA VAL A 194 11.65 -0.16 5.09
C VAL A 194 12.74 -0.98 5.77
N VAL A 195 13.74 -0.30 6.35
CA VAL A 195 14.80 -0.96 7.12
C VAL A 195 14.24 -1.63 8.37
N GLU A 196 13.37 -0.96 9.11
CA GLU A 196 12.68 -1.54 10.28
C GLU A 196 11.88 -2.79 9.94
N ALA A 197 11.15 -2.78 8.82
CA ALA A 197 10.44 -3.97 8.34
C ALA A 197 11.40 -5.11 7.98
N LYS A 198 12.54 -4.81 7.33
CA LYS A 198 13.59 -5.79 7.02
C LYS A 198 14.16 -6.42 8.29
N GLU A 199 14.49 -5.61 9.28
CA GLU A 199 15.05 -6.05 10.56
C GLU A 199 14.08 -6.95 11.34
N ALA A 200 12.77 -6.69 11.22
CA ALA A 200 11.72 -7.55 11.77
C ALA A 200 11.52 -8.87 10.98
N GLY A 201 12.28 -9.09 9.90
CA GLY A 201 12.25 -10.31 9.11
C GLY A 201 11.22 -10.31 7.98
N ALA A 202 10.67 -9.16 7.60
CA ALA A 202 9.73 -9.08 6.50
C ALA A 202 10.38 -9.45 5.17
N ALA A 203 9.58 -10.09 4.31
CA ALA A 203 9.89 -10.32 2.91
C ALA A 203 9.63 -9.10 2.02
N GLY A 204 8.93 -8.12 2.55
CA GLY A 204 8.43 -7.00 1.78
C GLY A 204 7.57 -6.06 2.59
N LEU A 205 7.02 -5.05 1.92
CA LEU A 205 6.09 -4.11 2.51
C LEU A 205 4.96 -3.75 1.56
N VAL A 206 3.78 -3.53 2.12
CA VAL A 206 2.59 -3.02 1.43
C VAL A 206 2.27 -1.66 2.03
N GLY A 207 1.91 -0.68 1.19
CA GLY A 207 1.64 0.70 1.62
C GLY A 207 2.68 1.73 1.17
N VAL A 208 3.50 1.38 0.18
CA VAL A 208 4.12 2.37 -0.72
C VAL A 208 3.02 2.85 -1.67
N ILE A 209 2.51 4.06 -1.45
CA ILE A 209 1.28 4.53 -2.10
C ILE A 209 1.62 5.71 -3.00
N ALA A 210 1.20 5.64 -4.28
CA ALA A 210 1.42 6.71 -5.25
C ALA A 210 0.96 8.08 -4.74
N GLN A 211 -0.21 8.12 -4.11
CA GLN A 211 -0.83 9.32 -3.56
C GLN A 211 -0.12 9.88 -2.32
N VAL A 212 0.65 9.05 -1.62
CA VAL A 212 1.36 9.43 -0.40
C VAL A 212 2.77 9.89 -0.73
N ASN A 213 3.49 9.12 -1.53
CA ASN A 213 4.90 9.36 -1.81
C ASN A 213 5.12 10.24 -3.06
N GLY A 214 4.13 10.34 -3.95
CA GLY A 214 4.21 11.13 -5.17
C GLY A 214 5.42 10.74 -6.04
N ARG A 215 6.36 11.68 -6.26
CA ARG A 215 7.60 11.39 -6.99
C ARG A 215 8.55 10.45 -6.24
N GLY A 216 8.41 10.34 -4.92
CA GLY A 216 9.20 9.45 -4.08
C GLY A 216 8.81 7.97 -4.18
N THR A 217 7.65 7.64 -4.76
CA THR A 217 7.14 6.25 -4.84
C THR A 217 8.13 5.32 -5.56
N ALA A 218 8.63 5.75 -6.73
CA ALA A 218 9.59 4.96 -7.51
C ALA A 218 10.93 4.78 -6.78
N VAL A 219 11.37 5.82 -6.06
CA VAL A 219 12.59 5.77 -5.25
C VAL A 219 12.43 4.79 -4.09
N MET A 220 11.30 4.82 -3.38
CA MET A 220 11.00 3.89 -2.28
C MET A 220 10.90 2.45 -2.76
N SER A 221 10.23 2.23 -3.90
CA SER A 221 10.15 0.91 -4.53
C SER A 221 11.55 0.39 -4.92
N SER A 222 12.37 1.23 -5.55
CA SER A 222 13.74 0.89 -5.93
C SER A 222 14.63 0.62 -4.71
N PHE A 223 14.51 1.42 -3.66
CA PHE A 223 15.21 1.23 -2.39
C PHE A 223 14.84 -0.11 -1.76
N SER A 224 13.54 -0.43 -1.70
CA SER A 224 13.05 -1.69 -1.15
C SER A 224 13.59 -2.89 -1.94
N ALA A 225 13.56 -2.80 -3.28
CA ALA A 225 14.12 -3.82 -4.16
C ALA A 225 15.63 -4.02 -3.95
N ALA A 226 16.39 -2.93 -3.80
CA ALA A 226 17.83 -2.98 -3.51
C ALA A 226 18.15 -3.65 -2.16
N LEU A 227 17.23 -3.57 -1.19
CA LEU A 227 17.34 -4.26 0.09
C LEU A 227 16.89 -5.73 0.05
N GLY A 228 16.41 -6.22 -1.09
CA GLY A 228 15.88 -7.57 -1.24
C GLY A 228 14.44 -7.73 -0.74
N LEU A 229 13.70 -6.62 -0.59
CA LEU A 229 12.29 -6.62 -0.20
C LEU A 229 11.35 -6.47 -1.40
N ASP A 230 10.19 -7.14 -1.35
CA ASP A 230 9.11 -6.95 -2.30
C ASP A 230 8.19 -5.82 -1.84
N ALA A 231 8.05 -4.76 -2.65
CA ALA A 231 7.24 -3.60 -2.30
C ALA A 231 6.23 -3.29 -3.41
N PRO A 232 5.10 -4.05 -3.51
CA PRO A 232 4.05 -3.75 -4.46
C PRO A 232 3.56 -2.31 -4.26
N VAL A 233 3.67 -1.49 -5.31
CA VAL A 233 3.20 -0.11 -5.26
C VAL A 233 1.68 -0.10 -5.37
N GLU A 234 1.01 0.46 -4.36
CA GLU A 234 -0.44 0.56 -4.35
C GLU A 234 -0.91 1.61 -5.36
N ILE A 235 -1.73 1.18 -6.32
CA ILE A 235 -2.36 2.01 -7.35
C ILE A 235 -3.88 1.85 -7.32
N VAL A 236 -4.58 2.92 -7.70
CA VAL A 236 -6.06 2.94 -7.73
C VAL A 236 -6.66 3.49 -9.03
N ASN A 237 -5.84 3.87 -10.01
CA ASN A 237 -6.32 4.31 -11.33
C ASN A 237 -5.25 4.21 -12.42
N SER A 238 -5.69 4.23 -13.68
CA SER A 238 -4.82 4.07 -14.85
C SER A 238 -3.77 5.17 -14.98
N ARG A 239 -4.07 6.38 -14.52
CA ARG A 239 -3.11 7.50 -14.54
C ARG A 239 -1.92 7.23 -13.60
N GLU A 240 -2.18 6.68 -12.42
CA GLU A 240 -1.13 6.25 -11.49
C GLU A 240 -0.30 5.11 -12.08
N LEU A 241 -0.96 4.10 -12.66
CA LEU A 241 -0.29 2.99 -13.36
C LEU A 241 0.63 3.52 -14.46
N GLU A 242 0.12 4.33 -15.38
CA GLU A 242 0.91 4.90 -16.48
C GLU A 242 2.12 5.69 -15.99
N GLY A 243 1.91 6.55 -14.97
CA GLY A 243 2.99 7.34 -14.38
C GLY A 243 4.09 6.48 -13.75
N LEU A 244 3.71 5.44 -13.01
CA LEU A 244 4.64 4.54 -12.33
C LEU A 244 5.37 3.59 -13.29
N SER A 245 4.68 3.12 -14.33
CA SER A 245 5.27 2.31 -15.39
C SER A 245 6.40 3.05 -16.10
N ARG A 246 6.23 4.34 -16.38
CA ARG A 246 7.29 5.19 -16.95
C ARG A 246 8.49 5.38 -16.01
N MET A 247 8.32 5.15 -14.71
CA MET A 247 9.38 5.21 -13.71
C MET A 247 10.02 3.84 -13.41
N GLY A 248 9.67 2.79 -14.16
CA GLY A 248 10.29 1.47 -14.06
C GLY A 248 9.82 0.62 -12.88
N VAL A 249 8.67 0.92 -12.29
CA VAL A 249 8.02 0.03 -11.31
C VAL A 249 7.58 -1.25 -12.03
N VAL A 250 7.77 -2.41 -11.41
CA VAL A 250 7.44 -3.72 -12.00
C VAL A 250 6.57 -4.60 -11.09
N PHE A 251 6.36 -4.22 -9.84
CA PHE A 251 5.45 -4.91 -8.92
C PHE A 251 4.40 -3.94 -8.40
N TYR A 252 3.12 -4.24 -8.69
CA TYR A 252 1.99 -3.37 -8.38
C TYR A 252 1.00 -4.08 -7.47
N GLY A 253 0.53 -3.37 -6.45
CA GLY A 253 -0.65 -3.74 -5.69
C GLY A 253 -1.85 -2.99 -6.26
N VAL A 254 -2.85 -3.70 -6.77
CA VAL A 254 -4.12 -3.09 -7.18
C VAL A 254 -5.08 -3.14 -6.01
N ASN A 255 -5.41 -1.98 -5.47
CA ASN A 255 -6.31 -1.92 -4.34
C ASN A 255 -7.74 -1.66 -4.80
N ILE A 256 -8.56 -2.72 -4.96
CA ILE A 256 -9.98 -2.63 -5.41
C ILE A 256 -10.85 -1.86 -4.39
N GLY A 257 -10.36 -1.67 -3.16
CA GLY A 257 -10.93 -0.66 -2.29
C GLY A 257 -9.82 -0.07 -1.47
N VAL A 258 -9.36 1.10 -1.89
CA VAL A 258 -8.39 2.00 -1.24
C VAL A 258 -8.06 1.57 0.19
N GLY A 259 -6.79 1.40 0.51
CA GLY A 259 -6.25 1.07 1.83
C GLY A 259 -6.40 2.21 2.84
N ILE A 260 -7.50 2.93 2.77
CA ILE A 260 -8.02 3.91 3.71
C ILE A 260 -9.48 3.50 3.87
N SER A 261 -10.06 3.68 5.04
CA SER A 261 -11.50 3.55 5.27
C SER A 261 -12.32 4.55 4.41
N VAL A 262 -12.33 4.32 3.09
CA VAL A 262 -12.86 5.19 2.05
C VAL A 262 -13.57 4.29 1.07
N SER A 263 -14.87 4.17 1.27
CA SER A 263 -15.76 3.90 0.15
C SER A 263 -15.69 5.11 -0.77
N LEU A 264 -15.16 4.94 -1.97
CA LEU A 264 -15.44 5.86 -3.04
C LEU A 264 -16.87 5.53 -3.54
N PRO A 265 -17.85 6.43 -3.44
CA PRO A 265 -19.21 6.17 -3.91
C PRO A 265 -19.19 5.90 -5.42
N GLY A 266 -19.77 4.77 -5.86
CA GLY A 266 -19.85 4.38 -7.28
C GLY A 266 -18.71 3.51 -7.82
N PHE A 267 -17.77 3.06 -6.99
CA PHE A 267 -16.58 2.34 -7.45
C PHE A 267 -16.79 0.83 -7.45
N ALA A 268 -17.13 0.32 -8.62
CA ALA A 268 -17.42 -1.07 -8.89
C ALA A 268 -16.18 -1.84 -9.38
N SER A 269 -16.28 -3.16 -9.29
CA SER A 269 -15.38 -4.21 -9.76
C SER A 269 -14.66 -4.05 -11.12
N ASP A 270 -15.03 -3.06 -11.94
CA ASP A 270 -14.52 -2.86 -13.29
C ASP A 270 -13.11 -2.22 -13.32
N LEU A 271 -12.72 -1.58 -12.21
CA LEU A 271 -11.39 -0.96 -12.09
C LEU A 271 -10.26 -1.99 -12.17
N ALA A 272 -10.41 -3.15 -11.52
CA ALA A 272 -9.40 -4.20 -11.61
C ALA A 272 -9.29 -4.73 -13.04
N HIS A 273 -10.42 -4.89 -13.72
CA HIS A 273 -10.44 -5.34 -15.11
C HIS A 273 -9.67 -4.38 -16.03
N GLY A 274 -9.92 -3.07 -15.91
CA GLY A 274 -9.19 -2.07 -16.68
C GLY A 274 -7.70 -2.00 -16.33
N LEU A 275 -7.38 -1.94 -15.03
CA LEU A 275 -6.00 -1.80 -14.57
C LEU A 275 -5.13 -3.01 -14.91
N LEU A 276 -5.61 -4.23 -14.66
CA LEU A 276 -4.86 -5.45 -14.93
C LEU A 276 -4.57 -5.61 -16.42
N GLY A 277 -5.54 -5.25 -17.29
CA GLY A 277 -5.35 -5.25 -18.74
C GLY A 277 -4.34 -4.22 -19.26
N GLU A 278 -4.10 -3.15 -18.50
CA GLU A 278 -3.15 -2.08 -18.84
C GLU A 278 -1.76 -2.27 -18.22
N MET A 279 -1.57 -3.30 -17.37
CA MET A 279 -0.28 -3.54 -16.71
C MET A 279 0.82 -3.88 -17.73
N PRO A 280 2.06 -3.38 -17.54
CA PRO A 280 3.18 -3.75 -18.39
C PRO A 280 3.41 -5.26 -18.40
N PHE A 281 3.89 -5.79 -19.53
CA PHE A 281 4.27 -7.20 -19.62
C PHE A 281 5.30 -7.57 -18.55
N GLY A 282 5.07 -8.67 -17.84
CA GLY A 282 5.94 -9.15 -16.76
C GLY A 282 5.72 -8.43 -15.42
N ALA A 283 4.79 -7.47 -15.35
CA ALA A 283 4.38 -6.91 -14.07
C ALA A 283 3.58 -7.93 -13.26
N ILE A 284 3.74 -7.90 -11.94
CA ILE A 284 3.01 -8.76 -11.00
C ILE A 284 1.91 -7.94 -10.34
N SER A 285 0.73 -8.53 -10.21
CA SER A 285 -0.45 -7.93 -9.59
C SER A 285 -0.81 -8.57 -8.25
N LEU A 286 -1.05 -7.73 -7.23
CA LEU A 286 -1.64 -8.15 -5.95
C LEU A 286 -2.95 -7.39 -5.72
N VAL A 287 -4.07 -8.11 -5.68
CA VAL A 287 -5.40 -7.49 -5.75
C VAL A 287 -6.19 -7.67 -4.46
N GLY A 288 -6.54 -6.57 -3.78
CA GLY A 288 -7.27 -6.61 -2.50
C GLY A 288 -8.76 -6.88 -2.65
N ALA A 289 -9.26 -8.00 -2.10
CA ALA A 289 -10.66 -8.40 -2.12
C ALA A 289 -11.38 -8.12 -0.78
N LYS A 290 -12.63 -7.64 -0.84
CA LYS A 290 -13.49 -7.45 0.35
C LYS A 290 -14.54 -8.56 0.52
N GLY A 291 -14.65 -9.44 -0.47
CA GLY A 291 -15.58 -10.57 -0.46
C GLY A 291 -15.25 -11.58 -1.56
N LEU A 292 -16.00 -12.68 -1.59
CA LEU A 292 -15.78 -13.77 -2.56
C LEU A 292 -15.96 -13.30 -4.01
N GLU A 293 -16.95 -12.45 -4.26
CA GLU A 293 -17.21 -11.95 -5.62
C GLU A 293 -16.08 -11.03 -6.11
N ASP A 294 -15.48 -10.23 -5.23
CA ASP A 294 -14.31 -9.42 -5.58
C ASP A 294 -13.10 -10.30 -5.92
N ALA A 295 -12.88 -11.37 -5.12
CA ALA A 295 -11.81 -12.32 -5.37
C ALA A 295 -11.99 -13.06 -6.71
N ARG A 296 -13.21 -13.49 -7.02
CA ARG A 296 -13.58 -14.13 -8.28
C ARG A 296 -13.33 -13.19 -9.47
N LYS A 297 -13.81 -11.95 -9.39
CA LYS A 297 -13.62 -10.95 -10.45
C LYS A 297 -12.16 -10.55 -10.64
N ALA A 298 -11.40 -10.44 -9.55
CA ALA A 298 -9.97 -10.22 -9.61
C ALA A 298 -9.28 -11.34 -10.40
N ARG A 299 -9.59 -12.61 -10.09
CA ARG A 299 -9.04 -13.75 -10.82
C ARG A 299 -9.43 -13.74 -12.29
N LEU A 300 -10.72 -13.57 -12.60
CA LEU A 300 -11.22 -13.52 -13.98
C LEU A 300 -10.61 -12.37 -14.80
N SER A 301 -10.15 -11.31 -14.13
CA SER A 301 -9.46 -10.18 -14.75
C SER A 301 -7.95 -10.40 -14.90
N GLY A 302 -7.43 -11.58 -14.55
CA GLY A 302 -6.02 -11.94 -14.70
C GLY A 302 -5.14 -11.63 -13.48
N ALA A 303 -5.71 -11.43 -12.29
CA ALA A 303 -4.91 -11.21 -11.09
C ALA A 303 -3.96 -12.40 -10.81
N ASP A 304 -2.69 -12.08 -10.52
CA ASP A 304 -1.67 -13.06 -10.13
C ASP A 304 -1.79 -13.46 -8.66
N ALA A 305 -2.23 -12.53 -7.82
CA ALA A 305 -2.46 -12.76 -6.40
C ALA A 305 -3.69 -12.01 -5.89
N VAL A 306 -4.38 -12.62 -4.93
CA VAL A 306 -5.53 -12.02 -4.23
C VAL A 306 -5.17 -11.83 -2.76
N LEU A 307 -5.36 -10.61 -2.26
CA LEU A 307 -5.21 -10.25 -0.85
C LEU A 307 -6.58 -10.31 -0.16
N VAL A 308 -6.77 -11.32 0.68
CA VAL A 308 -7.91 -11.44 1.61
C VAL A 308 -7.71 -10.45 2.74
N LYS A 309 -8.57 -9.43 2.79
CA LYS A 309 -8.48 -8.37 3.80
C LYS A 309 -8.96 -8.81 5.17
N LYS A 310 -8.52 -8.07 6.20
CA LYS A 310 -8.92 -8.27 7.59
C LYS A 310 -10.42 -8.44 7.77
N GLU A 311 -11.17 -7.50 7.20
CA GLU A 311 -12.61 -7.40 7.39
C GLU A 311 -13.36 -8.64 6.87
N MET A 312 -12.80 -9.30 5.86
CA MET A 312 -13.40 -10.48 5.24
C MET A 312 -13.37 -11.69 6.18
N TRP A 313 -12.24 -11.93 6.87
CA TRP A 313 -12.15 -13.03 7.82
C TRP A 313 -12.73 -12.70 9.18
N GLU A 314 -12.74 -11.44 9.61
CA GLU A 314 -13.48 -11.03 10.81
C GLU A 314 -14.99 -11.26 10.65
N ALA A 315 -15.54 -10.93 9.48
CA ALA A 315 -16.94 -11.22 9.16
C ALA A 315 -17.23 -12.73 9.18
N ALA A 316 -16.36 -13.55 8.59
CA ALA A 316 -16.51 -15.00 8.60
C ALA A 316 -16.44 -15.61 10.01
N GLU A 317 -15.54 -15.11 10.88
CA GLU A 317 -15.45 -15.53 12.29
C GLU A 317 -16.71 -15.09 13.07
N ALA A 318 -17.20 -13.86 12.86
CA ALA A 318 -18.42 -13.36 13.51
C ALA A 318 -19.68 -14.14 13.12
N GLU A 319 -19.73 -14.65 11.88
CA GLU A 319 -20.80 -15.51 11.38
C GLU A 319 -20.64 -16.99 11.76
N GLY A 320 -19.57 -17.36 12.48
CA GLY A 320 -19.29 -18.74 12.88
C GLY A 320 -18.79 -19.65 11.76
N ARG A 321 -18.45 -19.11 10.58
CA ARG A 321 -17.84 -19.86 9.47
C ARG A 321 -16.35 -20.14 9.71
N GLY A 322 -15.66 -19.20 10.35
CA GLY A 322 -14.24 -19.26 10.63
C GLY A 322 -13.35 -18.91 9.43
N LEU A 323 -12.08 -18.59 9.72
CA LEU A 323 -11.07 -18.25 8.72
C LEU A 323 -10.83 -19.40 7.73
N GLU A 324 -10.78 -20.63 8.22
CA GLU A 324 -10.44 -21.82 7.43
C GLU A 324 -11.43 -22.03 6.26
N ALA A 325 -12.74 -22.01 6.56
CA ALA A 325 -13.78 -22.16 5.55
C ALA A 325 -13.80 -21.00 4.54
N LEU A 326 -13.49 -19.78 5.00
CA LEU A 326 -13.37 -18.62 4.11
C LEU A 326 -12.23 -18.81 3.11
N LEU A 327 -11.05 -19.23 3.56
CA LEU A 327 -9.89 -19.39 2.68
C LEU A 327 -10.10 -20.53 1.68
N GLU A 328 -10.80 -21.59 2.07
CA GLU A 328 -11.24 -22.64 1.14
C GLU A 328 -12.15 -22.08 0.03
N GLN A 329 -13.15 -21.26 0.40
CA GLN A 329 -14.04 -20.62 -0.57
C GLN A 329 -13.30 -19.64 -1.49
N VAL A 330 -12.37 -18.85 -0.96
CA VAL A 330 -11.54 -17.94 -1.77
C VAL A 330 -10.66 -18.74 -2.73
N ARG A 331 -10.03 -19.81 -2.26
CA ARG A 331 -9.22 -20.69 -3.10
C ARG A 331 -10.05 -21.31 -4.23
N TYR A 332 -11.28 -21.74 -3.93
CA TYR A 332 -12.20 -22.26 -4.94
C TYR A 332 -12.49 -21.23 -6.05
N VAL A 333 -12.89 -20.02 -5.69
CA VAL A 333 -13.24 -18.99 -6.71
C VAL A 333 -12.03 -18.35 -7.40
N THR A 334 -10.81 -18.66 -6.95
CA THR A 334 -9.55 -18.17 -7.54
C THR A 334 -8.70 -19.28 -8.16
N GLY A 335 -9.11 -20.55 -8.03
CA GLY A 335 -8.59 -21.69 -8.76
C GLY A 335 -9.08 -21.62 -10.20
N GLY A 336 -8.17 -21.72 -11.17
CA GLY A 336 -8.47 -21.50 -12.59
C GLY A 336 -9.24 -22.63 -13.28
N ASP A 337 -10.23 -23.22 -12.61
CA ASP A 337 -10.97 -24.41 -13.07
C ASP A 337 -12.30 -24.09 -13.81
N ASP A 338 -12.57 -22.83 -14.15
CA ASP A 338 -13.73 -22.40 -14.96
C ASP A 338 -13.37 -22.13 -16.43
#